data_AF-A0A4S8N090-F1
#
_entry.id   AF-A0A4S8N090-F1
#
_cell.length_a   1.000
_cell.length_b   1.000
_cell.length_c   1.000
_cell.angle_alpha   90.00
_cell.angle_beta   90.00
_cell.angle_gamma   90.00
#
_symmetry.space_group_name_H-M   'P 1'
#
loop_
_entity.id
_entity.type
_entity.pdbx_description
1 polymer ?
#
loop_
_entity_poly.entity_id
_entity_poly.type
_entity_poly.pdbx_seq_one_letter_code
_entity_poly.pdbx_strand_id
1 'polypeptide(L)'
;MTARRWGRVAGGLLAAAVGVVPLHVAAPAHAGQVGLTIGITGSGYVAVVEGSIEDGGATTCDKRANRDHRVTLTCSRIRNEEPFEAWVWLRPSTAFSPAGWQFVRWEGCDQTRDSGGVKECGVGSPAFGSVDRTPVAIFRDTQAPVVAHLNAQQSPDGSFFFSWSTQGDVLTECRVVGEPYEPCTSPTQQVLSEGTHEFQVRAQDESGNLSNAPIAEVVAVNTLMWTRPALLTRERTASFSWTSDSATSYECSLDGIAVGCTTEGVVRLDDLGEGTHTFIVRGRAGGWADPTPSRHTWQVDSTAPETGLTSGPDDGTVLTAAATSFQVTGSEPGPLVCTLDGAALPCTAGPLALTGLKPGTHALQAQAFDLAGNADATPATRHWTVPLTARSLARSSGWSLRNQTSAYGGQALTTTRRNAMLSLNVRNARRLHLVAGGGTNHGSIRVYVGNRLLRTVSLRTTRTVSKRVVALGSFATPVNGKVRLVVASTGRPVRIEGLAVATR
;
A
#
# COMPACT_ATOMS: atom_id res chain seq x y z
N MET A 1 92.18 -69.78 22.71
CA MET A 1 93.18 -70.85 22.54
C MET A 1 92.55 -71.92 21.68
N THR A 2 92.89 -72.01 20.39
CA THR A 2 93.81 -73.05 19.84
C THR A 2 93.43 -74.47 20.29
N ALA A 3 93.29 -75.50 19.47
CA ALA A 3 93.48 -75.71 18.04
C ALA A 3 93.03 -77.16 17.72
N ARG A 4 92.71 -77.41 16.44
CA ARG A 4 93.14 -78.55 15.61
C ARG A 4 93.01 -80.03 16.07
N ARG A 5 92.53 -80.82 15.08
CA ARG A 5 93.05 -82.13 14.57
C ARG A 5 92.77 -83.38 15.41
N TRP A 6 92.61 -84.59 14.86
CA TRP A 6 92.33 -85.19 13.55
C TRP A 6 92.25 -86.72 13.80
N GLY A 7 91.44 -87.45 13.02
CA GLY A 7 91.63 -88.86 12.66
C GLY A 7 91.29 -89.91 13.74
N ARG A 8 90.88 -91.13 13.42
CA ARG A 8 90.62 -91.85 12.14
C ARG A 8 90.11 -93.27 12.55
N VAL A 9 89.19 -93.85 11.74
CA VAL A 9 89.15 -95.27 11.28
C VAL A 9 88.94 -96.35 12.38
N ALA A 10 88.14 -97.41 12.26
CA ALA A 10 87.20 -97.99 11.30
C ALA A 10 86.52 -99.19 12.00
N GLY A 11 85.47 -99.77 11.39
CA GLY A 11 85.01 -101.11 11.72
C GLY A 11 83.60 -101.36 11.20
N GLY A 12 83.49 -102.02 10.05
CA GLY A 12 82.21 -102.23 9.35
C GLY A 12 81.46 -103.50 9.74
N LEU A 13 80.26 -103.64 9.17
CA LEU A 13 79.72 -104.88 8.60
C LEU A 13 78.38 -104.59 7.92
N LEU A 14 78.18 -105.19 6.74
CA LEU A 14 76.97 -105.14 5.92
C LEU A 14 75.82 -105.95 6.54
N ALA A 15 74.59 -105.43 6.44
CA ALA A 15 73.37 -106.21 6.25
C ALA A 15 72.32 -105.36 5.49
N ALA A 16 71.54 -106.01 4.64
CA ALA A 16 70.92 -105.46 3.45
C ALA A 16 69.51 -104.84 3.61
N ALA A 17 69.33 -103.74 2.88
CA ALA A 17 68.16 -103.25 2.12
C ALA A 17 66.73 -103.33 2.68
N VAL A 18 66.15 -102.16 3.01
CA VAL A 18 64.77 -101.77 2.67
C VAL A 18 64.75 -100.25 2.43
N GLY A 19 64.20 -99.82 1.30
CA GLY A 19 64.04 -98.40 0.95
C GLY A 19 63.21 -97.66 1.98
N VAL A 20 63.76 -96.59 2.55
CA VAL A 20 63.03 -95.68 3.43
C VAL A 20 62.23 -94.72 2.55
N VAL A 21 60.95 -95.06 2.33
CA VAL A 21 59.93 -94.08 1.94
C VAL A 21 59.65 -93.24 3.19
N PRO A 22 59.85 -91.91 3.18
CA PRO A 22 59.36 -91.10 4.27
C PRO A 22 57.84 -91.23 4.32
N LEU A 23 57.32 -91.83 5.39
CA LEU A 23 55.90 -91.76 5.73
C LEU A 23 55.57 -90.28 5.96
N HIS A 24 55.03 -89.62 4.93
CA HIS A 24 54.24 -88.42 5.12
C HIS A 24 52.96 -88.86 5.81
N VAL A 25 52.88 -88.64 7.11
CA VAL A 25 51.60 -88.59 7.79
C VAL A 25 50.84 -87.45 7.10
N ALA A 26 49.85 -87.80 6.28
CA ALA A 26 48.94 -86.81 5.74
C ALA A 26 48.35 -86.04 6.93
N ALA A 27 48.38 -84.70 6.87
CA ALA A 27 47.65 -83.87 7.81
C ALA A 27 46.19 -84.36 7.91
N PRO A 28 45.52 -84.26 9.08
CA PRO A 28 44.14 -84.68 9.20
C PRO A 28 43.32 -84.06 8.08
N ALA A 29 42.58 -84.89 7.35
CA ALA A 29 41.68 -84.40 6.31
C ALA A 29 40.58 -83.57 6.99
N HIS A 30 40.52 -82.28 6.66
CA HIS A 30 39.46 -81.37 7.08
C HIS A 30 38.12 -81.92 6.56
N ALA A 31 37.19 -82.21 7.47
CA ALA A 31 36.00 -83.02 7.17
C ALA A 31 34.70 -82.20 7.31
N GLY A 32 34.55 -81.48 8.42
CA GLY A 32 33.44 -80.55 8.61
C GLY A 32 33.84 -79.18 8.09
N GLN A 33 33.01 -78.57 7.26
CA GLN A 33 33.27 -77.24 6.72
C GLN A 33 32.03 -76.34 6.84
N VAL A 34 32.21 -75.16 7.40
CA VAL A 34 31.18 -74.11 7.50
C VAL A 34 31.65 -72.88 6.75
N GLY A 35 30.94 -72.53 5.69
CA GLY A 35 31.04 -71.25 5.00
C GLY A 35 29.99 -70.27 5.50
N LEU A 36 30.42 -69.11 5.98
CA LEU A 36 29.50 -68.07 6.49
C LEU A 36 29.62 -66.79 5.72
N THR A 37 28.48 -66.25 5.29
CA THR A 37 28.36 -64.85 4.88
C THR A 37 27.47 -64.15 5.91
N ILE A 38 28.08 -63.49 6.90
CA ILE A 38 27.31 -62.86 7.98
C ILE A 38 26.56 -61.64 7.42
N GLY A 39 25.25 -61.60 7.61
CA GLY A 39 24.40 -60.44 7.35
C GLY A 39 24.11 -59.65 8.62
N ILE A 40 24.00 -58.33 8.49
CA ILE A 40 23.53 -57.45 9.55
C ILE A 40 22.44 -56.54 8.97
N THR A 41 21.23 -56.62 9.51
CA THR A 41 20.16 -55.65 9.26
C THR A 41 20.29 -54.49 10.24
N GLY A 42 20.40 -53.26 9.74
CA GLY A 42 20.64 -52.08 10.56
C GLY A 42 22.09 -51.89 11.05
N SER A 43 22.27 -51.05 12.07
CA SER A 43 23.57 -50.70 12.65
C SER A 43 23.94 -51.66 13.77
N GLY A 44 24.94 -52.49 13.52
CA GLY A 44 25.41 -53.43 14.51
C GLY A 44 26.75 -54.04 14.16
N TYR A 45 27.22 -54.85 15.10
CA TYR A 45 28.46 -55.57 14.99
C TYR A 45 28.24 -57.02 15.44
N VAL A 46 28.87 -57.97 14.76
CA VAL A 46 28.84 -59.39 15.10
C VAL A 46 30.28 -59.89 15.22
N ALA A 47 30.60 -60.62 16.29
CA ALA A 47 31.87 -61.30 16.44
C ALA A 47 31.70 -62.82 16.43
N VAL A 48 32.66 -63.52 15.84
CA VAL A 48 32.88 -64.95 16.06
C VAL A 48 33.46 -65.10 17.46
N VAL A 49 32.74 -65.82 18.33
CA VAL A 49 33.15 -66.06 19.72
C VAL A 49 33.64 -67.49 19.95
N GLU A 50 33.35 -68.41 19.02
CA GLU A 50 33.79 -69.81 19.05
C GLU A 50 33.86 -70.36 17.62
N GLY A 51 34.84 -71.24 17.35
CA GLY A 51 35.18 -71.78 16.02
C GLY A 51 36.53 -71.28 15.49
N SER A 52 37.25 -72.10 14.71
CA SER A 52 38.53 -71.73 14.11
C SER A 52 38.36 -71.09 12.72
N ILE A 53 38.64 -69.79 12.58
CA ILE A 53 38.54 -69.12 11.28
C ILE A 53 39.83 -69.34 10.48
N GLU A 54 39.69 -69.82 9.25
CA GLU A 54 40.81 -70.09 8.35
C GLU A 54 41.47 -68.82 7.78
N ASP A 55 42.72 -68.94 7.33
CA ASP A 55 43.45 -67.98 6.48
C ASP A 55 43.44 -66.51 6.95
N GLY A 56 43.29 -66.27 8.25
CA GLY A 56 43.18 -64.92 8.81
C GLY A 56 41.89 -64.18 8.40
N GLY A 57 40.84 -64.93 8.05
CA GLY A 57 39.52 -64.39 7.79
C GLY A 57 39.00 -63.51 8.93
N ALA A 58 38.18 -62.52 8.60
CA ALA A 58 37.69 -61.58 9.59
C ALA A 58 36.84 -62.31 10.65
N THR A 59 37.26 -62.27 11.92
CA THR A 59 36.49 -62.80 13.05
C THR A 59 35.33 -61.88 13.44
N THR A 60 35.09 -60.82 12.68
CA THR A 60 34.15 -59.76 13.01
C THR A 60 33.46 -59.23 11.76
N CYS A 61 32.15 -59.01 11.85
CA CYS A 61 31.36 -58.34 10.84
C CYS A 61 30.86 -57.00 11.40
N ASP A 62 31.29 -55.90 10.79
CA ASP A 62 30.96 -54.54 11.22
C ASP A 62 30.11 -53.84 10.16
N LYS A 63 28.87 -53.52 10.51
CA LYS A 63 27.95 -52.70 9.71
C LYS A 63 27.40 -51.52 10.50
N ARG A 64 28.18 -50.98 11.45
CA ARG A 64 27.75 -49.84 12.28
C ARG A 64 27.45 -48.56 11.48
N ALA A 65 27.99 -48.45 10.27
CA ALA A 65 27.69 -47.35 9.36
C ALA A 65 26.29 -47.42 8.72
N ASN A 66 25.61 -48.59 8.74
CA ASN A 66 24.26 -48.73 8.20
C ASN A 66 23.23 -48.08 9.12
N ARG A 67 22.67 -46.92 8.76
CA ARG A 67 21.70 -46.22 9.59
C ARG A 67 20.23 -46.52 9.25
N ASP A 68 19.97 -47.42 8.31
CA ASP A 68 18.62 -47.88 7.98
C ASP A 68 18.36 -49.30 8.51
N HIS A 69 17.50 -49.41 9.52
CA HIS A 69 17.14 -50.69 10.14
C HIS A 69 16.30 -51.61 9.24
N ARG A 70 15.97 -51.19 8.01
CA ARG A 70 15.31 -52.01 6.97
C ARG A 70 16.31 -52.61 5.98
N VAL A 71 17.56 -52.14 5.98
CA VAL A 71 18.58 -52.57 5.02
C VAL A 71 19.48 -53.62 5.66
N THR A 72 19.67 -54.73 4.95
CA THR A 72 20.62 -55.79 5.32
C THR A 72 21.89 -55.66 4.49
N LEU A 73 23.04 -55.57 5.15
CA LEU A 73 24.36 -55.58 4.51
C LEU A 73 25.12 -56.83 4.93
N THR A 74 25.87 -57.41 3.99
CA THR A 74 26.68 -58.62 4.26
C THR A 74 28.17 -58.29 4.39
N CYS A 75 28.88 -59.12 5.14
CA CYS A 75 30.34 -59.10 5.24
C CYS A 75 30.99 -60.09 4.27
N SER A 76 32.30 -60.00 4.13
CA SER A 76 33.09 -60.98 3.37
C SER A 76 32.86 -62.38 3.93
N ARG A 77 32.75 -63.36 3.02
CA ARG A 77 32.56 -64.76 3.41
C ARG A 77 33.77 -65.26 4.21
N ILE A 78 33.51 -65.95 5.31
CA ILE A 78 34.51 -66.62 6.15
C ILE A 78 34.33 -68.14 6.09
N ARG A 79 35.40 -68.88 6.41
CA ARG A 79 35.40 -70.35 6.48
C ARG A 79 35.91 -70.81 7.84
N ASN A 80 35.29 -71.86 8.34
CA ASN A 80 35.77 -72.65 9.46
C ASN A 80 35.78 -74.11 9.02
N GLU A 81 36.89 -74.79 9.24
CA GLU A 81 37.04 -76.20 8.96
C GLU A 81 37.55 -76.91 10.21
N GLU A 82 36.92 -78.03 10.56
CA GLU A 82 37.24 -78.79 11.76
C GLU A 82 37.40 -80.29 11.42
N PRO A 83 38.08 -81.07 12.28
CA PRO A 83 38.37 -82.49 12.00
C PRO A 83 37.13 -83.40 11.87
N PHE A 84 35.94 -82.96 12.31
CA PHE A 84 34.72 -83.77 12.29
C PHE A 84 33.48 -82.95 11.92
N GLU A 85 32.88 -82.27 12.91
CA GLU A 85 31.82 -81.27 12.72
C GLU A 85 32.41 -79.89 12.96
N ALA A 86 32.15 -78.96 12.04
CA ALA A 86 32.55 -77.56 12.18
C ALA A 86 31.40 -76.76 12.79
N TRP A 87 31.68 -75.96 13.82
CA TRP A 87 30.73 -75.08 14.47
C TRP A 87 31.32 -73.70 14.64
N VAL A 88 30.52 -72.69 14.28
CA VAL A 88 30.86 -71.28 14.53
C VAL A 88 29.74 -70.66 15.34
N TRP A 89 30.10 -70.02 16.45
CA TRP A 89 29.17 -69.22 17.25
C TRP A 89 29.40 -67.73 17.05
N LEU A 90 28.32 -67.03 16.75
CA LEU A 90 28.29 -65.61 16.47
C LEU A 90 27.57 -64.86 17.59
N ARG A 91 28.16 -63.76 18.07
CA ARG A 91 27.60 -62.89 19.10
C ARG A 91 27.30 -61.50 18.53
N PRO A 92 26.05 -61.00 18.63
CA PRO A 92 25.72 -59.64 18.23
C PRO A 92 26.09 -58.64 19.33
N SER A 93 26.38 -57.39 18.94
CA SER A 93 26.67 -56.29 19.86
C SER A 93 26.26 -54.94 19.28
N THR A 94 25.78 -54.06 20.15
CA THR A 94 25.50 -52.64 19.87
C THR A 94 26.48 -51.69 20.54
N ALA A 95 27.55 -52.20 21.17
CA ALA A 95 28.46 -51.42 22.04
C ALA A 95 29.10 -50.18 21.38
N PHE A 96 29.00 -50.06 20.05
CA PHE A 96 29.50 -48.93 19.27
C PHE A 96 28.55 -48.51 18.14
N SER A 97 27.31 -49.01 18.16
CA SER A 97 26.26 -48.47 17.33
C SER A 97 25.85 -47.10 17.88
N PRO A 98 25.23 -46.24 17.05
CA PRO A 98 24.62 -45.00 17.53
C PRO A 98 23.64 -45.27 18.69
N ALA A 99 23.36 -44.25 19.49
CA ALA A 99 22.28 -44.33 20.47
C ALA A 99 20.95 -44.72 19.75
N GLY A 100 20.11 -45.51 20.41
CA GLY A 100 18.82 -45.96 19.87
C GLY A 100 18.81 -47.35 19.22
N TRP A 101 19.97 -47.92 18.91
CA TRP A 101 20.08 -49.24 18.28
C TRP A 101 20.01 -50.40 19.28
N GLN A 102 19.18 -51.39 18.98
CA GLN A 102 19.00 -52.58 19.80
C GLN A 102 19.07 -53.84 18.95
N PHE A 103 19.74 -54.88 19.46
CA PHE A 103 19.66 -56.21 18.85
C PHE A 103 18.27 -56.81 19.12
N VAL A 104 17.62 -57.31 18.08
CA VAL A 104 16.25 -57.85 18.15
C VAL A 104 16.26 -59.37 18.14
N ARG A 105 16.82 -59.97 17.08
CA ARG A 105 16.83 -61.42 16.87
C ARG A 105 17.86 -61.83 15.83
N TRP A 106 18.10 -63.13 15.75
CA TRP A 106 18.79 -63.76 14.64
C TRP A 106 17.82 -64.39 13.65
N GLU A 107 18.21 -64.44 12.39
CA GLU A 107 17.59 -65.26 11.35
C GLU A 107 18.65 -66.16 10.69
N GLY A 108 18.28 -67.38 10.30
CA GLY A 108 19.18 -68.31 9.59
C GLY A 108 20.23 -69.03 10.46
N CYS A 109 20.02 -69.13 11.77
CA CYS A 109 20.84 -69.97 12.66
C CYS A 109 20.36 -71.41 12.68
N ASP A 110 21.28 -72.37 12.79
CA ASP A 110 20.92 -73.77 13.04
C ASP A 110 20.59 -73.98 14.52
N GLN A 111 21.29 -73.28 15.42
CA GLN A 111 21.00 -73.23 16.86
C GLN A 111 21.15 -71.82 17.43
N THR A 112 20.47 -71.55 18.55
CA THR A 112 20.73 -70.35 19.35
C THR A 112 20.98 -70.73 20.80
N ARG A 113 21.85 -69.99 21.49
CA ARG A 113 22.11 -70.16 22.92
C ARG A 113 22.15 -68.81 23.62
N ASP A 114 21.74 -68.77 24.87
CA ASP A 114 21.87 -67.58 25.71
C ASP A 114 23.18 -67.67 26.50
N SER A 115 24.10 -66.73 26.27
CA SER A 115 25.42 -66.69 26.91
C SER A 115 25.68 -65.28 27.43
N GLY A 116 25.82 -65.13 28.75
CA GLY A 116 26.01 -63.82 29.37
C GLY A 116 24.89 -62.81 29.11
N GLY A 117 23.65 -63.28 28.94
CA GLY A 117 22.48 -62.43 28.64
C GLY A 117 22.36 -62.00 27.18
N VAL A 118 23.23 -62.50 26.30
CA VAL A 118 23.17 -62.25 24.84
C VAL A 118 22.80 -63.54 24.12
N LYS A 119 21.88 -63.45 23.16
CA LYS A 119 21.50 -64.57 22.30
C LYS A 119 22.51 -64.73 21.17
N GLU A 120 23.24 -65.83 21.18
CA GLU A 120 24.25 -66.18 20.16
C GLU A 120 23.65 -67.10 19.10
N CYS A 121 24.21 -67.05 17.90
CA CYS A 121 23.82 -67.85 16.74
C CYS A 121 24.88 -68.89 16.44
N GLY A 122 24.53 -70.17 16.52
CA GLY A 122 25.37 -71.30 16.14
C GLY A 122 25.03 -71.75 14.72
N VAL A 123 26.05 -71.89 13.88
CA VAL A 123 25.95 -72.53 12.57
C VAL A 123 26.90 -73.72 12.54
N GLY A 124 26.39 -74.88 12.13
CA GLY A 124 27.10 -76.15 12.20
C GLY A 124 27.03 -76.94 10.90
N SER A 125 28.12 -77.62 10.55
CA SER A 125 28.11 -78.63 9.50
C SER A 125 27.76 -80.01 10.09
N PRO A 126 27.13 -80.91 9.31
CA PRO A 126 27.13 -82.33 9.69
C PRO A 126 28.56 -82.89 9.63
N ALA A 127 28.78 -84.03 10.29
CA ALA A 127 30.07 -84.72 10.26
C ALA A 127 30.48 -85.03 8.82
N PHE A 128 31.72 -84.68 8.45
CA PHE A 128 32.26 -84.90 7.09
C PHE A 128 31.48 -84.18 5.97
N GLY A 129 30.71 -83.13 6.30
CA GLY A 129 29.92 -82.37 5.34
C GLY A 129 30.32 -80.90 5.28
N SER A 130 29.95 -80.26 4.17
CA SER A 130 30.16 -78.83 3.93
C SER A 130 28.82 -78.12 3.88
N VAL A 131 28.71 -76.98 4.58
CA VAL A 131 27.51 -76.17 4.62
C VAL A 131 27.85 -74.70 4.37
N ASP A 132 27.07 -74.06 3.50
CA ASP A 132 27.06 -72.61 3.36
C ASP A 132 25.80 -72.04 4.02
N ARG A 133 25.99 -71.00 4.84
CA ARG A 133 24.91 -70.28 5.52
C ARG A 133 25.15 -68.78 5.52
N THR A 134 24.04 -68.05 5.63
CA THR A 134 24.03 -66.58 5.71
C THR A 134 23.19 -66.17 6.91
N PRO A 135 23.67 -66.40 8.16
CA PRO A 135 22.94 -65.95 9.34
C PRO A 135 22.90 -64.42 9.37
N VAL A 136 21.75 -63.86 9.76
CA VAL A 136 21.49 -62.42 9.80
C VAL A 136 21.20 -61.97 11.23
N ALA A 137 21.99 -61.04 11.76
CA ALA A 137 21.68 -60.33 13.00
C ALA A 137 20.79 -59.13 12.69
N ILE A 138 19.62 -59.05 13.31
CA ILE A 138 18.68 -57.95 13.10
C ILE A 138 18.80 -56.95 14.24
N PHE A 139 19.15 -55.72 13.89
CA PHE A 139 19.16 -54.57 14.78
C PHE A 139 18.06 -53.59 14.38
N ARG A 140 17.44 -52.96 15.38
CA ARG A 140 16.38 -51.98 15.19
C ARG A 140 16.78 -50.65 15.81
N ASP A 141 16.70 -49.59 15.01
CA ASP A 141 16.66 -48.23 15.54
C ASP A 141 15.30 -47.96 16.18
N THR A 142 15.32 -47.50 17.43
CA THR A 142 14.12 -47.17 18.22
C THR A 142 14.06 -45.69 18.60
N GLN A 143 15.09 -44.92 18.26
CA GLN A 143 15.18 -43.52 18.64
C GLN A 143 14.72 -42.64 17.49
N ALA A 144 13.63 -41.93 17.70
CA ALA A 144 13.21 -40.88 16.78
C ALA A 144 14.16 -39.67 16.86
N PRO A 145 14.38 -38.96 15.74
CA PRO A 145 15.07 -37.67 15.76
C PRO A 145 14.27 -36.62 16.54
N VAL A 146 14.90 -35.49 16.88
CA VAL A 146 14.24 -34.38 17.59
C VAL A 146 14.37 -33.10 16.77
N VAL A 147 13.26 -32.40 16.59
CA VAL A 147 13.21 -31.02 16.08
C VAL A 147 13.10 -30.07 17.26
N ALA A 148 14.01 -29.10 17.34
CA ALA A 148 14.08 -28.12 18.42
C ALA A 148 14.17 -26.68 17.89
N HIS A 149 13.95 -25.72 18.79
CA HIS A 149 14.11 -24.28 18.52
C HIS A 149 13.34 -23.77 17.30
N LEU A 150 12.13 -24.28 17.07
CA LEU A 150 11.26 -23.75 16.03
C LEU A 150 10.88 -22.30 16.36
N ASN A 151 11.28 -21.37 15.52
CA ASN A 151 11.01 -19.94 15.65
C ASN A 151 10.43 -19.39 14.34
N ALA A 152 9.59 -18.37 14.46
CA ALA A 152 9.01 -17.65 13.34
C ALA A 152 9.38 -16.17 13.41
N GLN A 153 9.69 -15.55 12.27
CA GLN A 153 9.94 -14.12 12.15
C GLN A 153 9.25 -13.57 10.90
N GLN A 154 8.71 -12.36 10.99
CA GLN A 154 8.08 -11.68 9.86
C GLN A 154 9.06 -10.70 9.23
N SER A 155 9.18 -10.73 7.91
CA SER A 155 9.96 -9.76 7.15
C SER A 155 9.14 -8.50 6.84
N PRO A 156 9.81 -7.38 6.48
CA PRO A 156 9.13 -6.14 6.12
C PRO A 156 8.20 -6.23 4.90
N ASP A 157 8.35 -7.25 4.05
CA ASP A 157 7.49 -7.51 2.90
C ASP A 157 6.25 -8.36 3.25
N GLY A 158 6.13 -8.82 4.50
CA GLY A 158 5.02 -9.63 4.98
C GLY A 158 5.24 -11.14 4.98
N SER A 159 6.35 -11.62 4.43
CA SER A 159 6.66 -13.06 4.47
C SER A 159 7.02 -13.52 5.87
N PHE A 160 6.82 -14.82 6.13
CA PHE A 160 7.22 -15.47 7.38
C PHE A 160 8.41 -16.39 7.13
N PHE A 161 9.45 -16.22 7.93
CA PHE A 161 10.64 -17.07 7.96
C PHE A 161 10.57 -17.98 9.18
N PHE A 162 10.63 -19.29 8.93
CA PHE A 162 10.66 -20.31 9.97
C PHE A 162 12.04 -20.96 10.02
N SER A 163 12.60 -21.06 11.22
CA SER A 163 13.89 -21.71 11.46
C SER A 163 13.78 -22.70 12.62
N TRP A 164 14.51 -23.81 12.51
CA TRP A 164 14.60 -24.87 13.51
C TRP A 164 15.98 -25.54 13.45
N SER A 165 16.27 -26.38 14.44
CA SER A 165 17.43 -27.27 14.44
C SER A 165 17.03 -28.74 14.59
N THR A 166 17.85 -29.62 14.03
CA THR A 166 17.73 -31.08 14.13
C THR A 166 19.01 -31.68 14.70
N GLN A 167 18.89 -32.89 15.28
CA GLN A 167 20.05 -33.69 15.65
C GLN A 167 20.39 -34.66 14.51
N GLY A 168 21.59 -34.50 13.94
CA GLY A 168 22.09 -35.34 12.85
C GLY A 168 21.52 -34.99 11.48
N ASP A 169 22.00 -35.73 10.47
CA ASP A 169 21.55 -35.61 9.09
C ASP A 169 20.23 -36.36 8.93
N VAL A 170 19.12 -35.62 8.89
CA VAL A 170 17.76 -36.14 8.81
C VAL A 170 16.99 -35.40 7.72
N LEU A 171 16.01 -36.07 7.12
CA LEU A 171 15.10 -35.43 6.18
C LEU A 171 14.05 -34.65 6.97
N THR A 172 13.81 -33.40 6.60
CA THR A 172 12.76 -32.58 7.21
C THR A 172 11.63 -32.33 6.22
N GLU A 173 10.41 -32.42 6.73
CA GLU A 173 9.19 -32.04 6.02
C GLU A 173 8.41 -31.04 6.86
N CYS A 174 7.80 -30.07 6.20
CA CYS A 174 6.97 -29.07 6.86
C CYS A 174 5.68 -28.82 6.11
N ARG A 175 4.77 -28.13 6.80
CA ARG A 175 3.48 -27.70 6.27
C ARG A 175 2.95 -26.51 7.03
N VAL A 176 2.02 -25.80 6.42
CA VAL A 176 0.99 -25.07 7.15
C VAL A 176 -0.12 -26.06 7.52
N VAL A 177 -0.60 -26.06 8.76
CA VAL A 177 -1.63 -27.02 9.22
C VAL A 177 -2.88 -26.88 8.34
N GLY A 178 -3.30 -27.99 7.74
CA GLY A 178 -4.35 -28.04 6.72
C GLY A 178 -3.82 -28.46 5.35
N GLU A 179 -2.54 -28.19 5.08
CA GLU A 179 -1.84 -28.57 3.85
C GLU A 179 -1.06 -29.90 4.02
N PRO A 180 -0.71 -30.59 2.91
CA PRO A 180 0.16 -31.76 2.97
C PRO A 180 1.58 -31.39 3.44
N TYR A 181 2.29 -32.38 3.99
CA TYR A 181 3.73 -32.24 4.27
C TYR A 181 4.52 -32.23 2.97
N GLU A 182 5.47 -31.30 2.87
CA GLU A 182 6.43 -31.22 1.77
C GLU A 182 7.87 -31.18 2.29
N PRO A 183 8.85 -31.73 1.54
CA PRO A 183 10.26 -31.61 1.90
C PRO A 183 10.68 -30.14 2.01
N CYS A 184 11.37 -29.80 3.09
CA CYS A 184 11.83 -28.43 3.30
C CYS A 184 13.07 -28.37 4.17
N THR A 185 13.78 -27.24 4.12
CA THR A 185 15.02 -27.00 4.86
C THR A 185 14.91 -25.77 5.75
N SER A 186 15.71 -25.74 6.82
CA SER A 186 15.80 -24.60 7.74
C SER A 186 16.87 -23.61 7.25
N PRO A 187 16.57 -22.29 7.15
CA PRO A 187 15.25 -21.68 7.29
C PRO A 187 14.40 -21.84 6.03
N THR A 188 13.07 -21.81 6.18
CA THR A 188 12.11 -21.77 5.06
C THR A 188 11.26 -20.49 5.12
N GLN A 189 10.83 -20.01 3.95
CA GLN A 189 9.98 -18.84 3.80
C GLN A 189 8.57 -19.27 3.38
N GLN A 190 7.55 -18.63 3.96
CA GLN A 190 6.15 -18.82 3.60
C GLN A 190 5.48 -17.46 3.38
N VAL A 191 4.61 -17.38 2.39
CA VAL A 191 3.71 -16.24 2.17
C VAL A 191 2.31 -16.72 2.53
N LEU A 192 1.69 -16.08 3.50
CA LEU A 192 0.41 -16.51 4.08
C LEU A 192 -0.66 -15.47 3.80
N SER A 193 -1.88 -15.93 3.51
CA SER A 193 -3.06 -15.06 3.48
C SER A 193 -3.37 -14.52 4.87
N GLU A 194 -4.14 -13.43 4.96
CA GLU A 194 -4.58 -12.88 6.25
C GLU A 194 -5.25 -13.96 7.13
N GLY A 195 -4.96 -13.94 8.43
CA GLY A 195 -5.49 -14.88 9.41
C GLY A 195 -4.41 -15.51 10.29
N THR A 196 -4.85 -16.38 11.20
CA THR A 196 -3.97 -17.19 12.05
C THR A 196 -3.59 -18.47 11.31
N HIS A 197 -2.30 -18.80 11.34
CA HIS A 197 -1.73 -19.99 10.71
C HIS A 197 -0.81 -20.72 11.69
N GLU A 198 -0.81 -22.04 11.60
CA GLU A 198 0.10 -22.91 12.35
C GLU A 198 1.09 -23.54 11.38
N PHE A 199 2.38 -23.23 11.53
CA PHE A 199 3.45 -23.90 10.79
C PHE A 199 3.97 -25.09 11.59
N GLN A 200 4.06 -26.25 10.96
CA GLN A 200 4.52 -27.49 11.59
C GLN A 200 5.67 -28.10 10.81
N VAL A 201 6.69 -28.57 11.53
CA VAL A 201 7.83 -29.28 10.96
C VAL A 201 8.03 -30.60 11.68
N ARG A 202 8.44 -31.64 10.94
CA ARG A 202 8.90 -32.92 11.49
C ARG A 202 10.16 -33.38 10.74
N ALA A 203 10.92 -34.24 11.38
CA ALA A 203 12.08 -34.90 10.80
C ALA A 203 11.86 -36.42 10.73
N GLN A 204 12.49 -37.05 9.74
CA GLN A 204 12.56 -38.49 9.56
C GLN A 204 14.02 -38.91 9.44
N ASP A 205 14.42 -39.92 10.21
CA ASP A 205 15.75 -40.53 10.08
C ASP A 205 15.79 -41.58 8.95
N GLU A 206 16.97 -42.14 8.67
CA GLU A 206 17.15 -43.17 7.64
C GLU A 206 16.38 -44.47 7.93
N SER A 207 16.07 -44.76 9.19
CA SER A 207 15.26 -45.91 9.58
C SER A 207 13.75 -45.65 9.42
N GLY A 208 13.35 -44.40 9.18
CA GLY A 208 11.96 -43.99 8.99
C GLY A 208 11.26 -43.55 10.27
N ASN A 209 11.95 -43.42 11.41
CA ASN A 209 11.34 -42.92 12.64
C ASN A 209 11.05 -41.43 12.51
N LEU A 210 9.86 -41.00 12.96
CA LEU A 210 9.42 -39.61 12.91
C LEU A 210 9.66 -38.89 14.23
N SER A 211 10.14 -37.65 14.16
CA SER A 211 10.38 -36.79 15.32
C SER A 211 9.09 -36.32 16.01
N ASN A 212 9.26 -35.57 17.10
CA ASN A 212 8.26 -34.60 17.55
C ASN A 212 7.93 -33.61 16.42
N ALA A 213 6.68 -33.13 16.36
CA ALA A 213 6.21 -32.22 15.33
C ALA A 213 5.79 -30.86 15.93
N PRO A 214 6.76 -30.03 16.39
CA PRO A 214 6.45 -28.73 17.01
C PRO A 214 5.73 -27.79 16.04
N ILE A 215 4.95 -26.88 16.61
CA ILE A 215 4.14 -25.89 15.88
C ILE A 215 4.61 -24.48 16.25
N ALA A 216 4.66 -23.58 15.26
CA ALA A 216 4.77 -22.15 15.44
C ALA A 216 3.50 -21.48 14.90
N GLU A 217 2.78 -20.79 15.78
CA GLU A 217 1.63 -19.97 15.40
C GLU A 217 2.09 -18.60 14.91
N VAL A 218 1.58 -18.17 13.76
CA VAL A 218 1.80 -16.85 13.19
C VAL A 218 0.48 -16.22 12.80
N VAL A 219 0.39 -14.89 12.86
CA VAL A 219 -0.80 -14.16 12.41
C VAL A 219 -0.42 -13.23 11.29
N ALA A 220 -0.92 -13.51 10.09
CA ALA A 220 -0.81 -12.61 8.95
C ALA A 220 -1.88 -11.52 9.10
N VAL A 221 -1.43 -10.26 9.16
CA VAL A 221 -2.29 -9.09 9.39
C VAL A 221 -2.29 -8.21 8.15
N ASN A 222 -3.48 -7.75 7.74
CA ASN A 222 -3.63 -6.85 6.60
C ASN A 222 -4.71 -5.80 6.92
N THR A 223 -4.34 -4.53 6.80
CA THR A 223 -5.21 -3.40 7.15
C THR A 223 -5.67 -2.70 5.88
N LEU A 224 -6.98 -2.68 5.65
CA LEU A 224 -7.57 -2.05 4.46
C LEU A 224 -8.40 -0.83 4.86
N MET A 225 -8.08 0.33 4.29
CA MET A 225 -8.81 1.58 4.51
C MET A 225 -9.95 1.76 3.50
N TRP A 226 -11.17 2.02 3.99
CA TRP A 226 -12.39 2.14 3.19
C TRP A 226 -12.87 3.58 3.03
N THR A 227 -13.14 4.26 4.15
CA THR A 227 -13.55 5.67 4.15
C THR A 227 -12.32 6.56 4.37
N ARG A 228 -12.25 7.65 3.61
CA ARG A 228 -11.18 8.66 3.69
C ARG A 228 -11.66 9.99 3.06
N PRO A 229 -11.05 11.14 3.41
CA PRO A 229 -11.34 12.43 2.78
C PRO A 229 -11.10 12.45 1.27
N ALA A 230 -11.64 13.47 0.61
CA ALA A 230 -11.22 13.83 -0.74
C ALA A 230 -9.76 14.32 -0.73
N LEU A 231 -9.04 14.13 -1.84
CA LEU A 231 -7.62 14.51 -1.95
C LEU A 231 -7.36 16.02 -1.75
N LEU A 232 -8.36 16.85 -2.04
CA LEU A 232 -8.39 18.28 -1.74
C LEU A 232 -9.75 18.59 -1.13
N THR A 233 -9.77 19.26 0.01
CA THR A 233 -11.01 19.59 0.72
C THR A 233 -10.85 20.86 1.55
N ARG A 234 -11.95 21.60 1.70
CA ARG A 234 -12.03 22.70 2.68
C ARG A 234 -12.39 22.28 4.09
N GLU A 235 -12.78 21.01 4.27
CA GLU A 235 -13.24 20.53 5.55
C GLU A 235 -12.03 20.33 6.49
N ARG A 236 -12.02 21.04 7.61
CA ARG A 236 -10.97 20.93 8.66
C ARG A 236 -11.13 19.68 9.53
N THR A 237 -11.86 18.69 9.02
CA THR A 237 -12.18 17.46 9.72
C THR A 237 -12.08 16.30 8.74
N ALA A 238 -11.55 15.17 9.19
CA ALA A 238 -11.35 13.98 8.37
C ALA A 238 -11.94 12.77 9.07
N SER A 239 -12.62 11.90 8.32
CA SER A 239 -13.14 10.64 8.85
C SER A 239 -12.54 9.48 8.09
N PHE A 240 -12.09 8.48 8.83
CA PHE A 240 -11.49 7.26 8.30
C PHE A 240 -12.23 6.04 8.82
N SER A 241 -12.30 5.02 7.98
CA SER A 241 -12.67 3.67 8.39
C SER A 241 -11.73 2.66 7.76
N TRP A 242 -11.50 1.56 8.47
CA TRP A 242 -10.63 0.48 8.03
C TRP A 242 -11.11 -0.86 8.60
N THR A 243 -10.63 -1.95 8.02
CA THR A 243 -10.90 -3.31 8.49
C THR A 243 -9.61 -4.13 8.49
N SER A 244 -9.57 -5.14 9.34
CA SER A 244 -8.66 -6.28 9.27
C SER A 244 -9.37 -7.47 9.93
N ASP A 245 -9.23 -8.65 9.34
CA ASP A 245 -9.87 -9.87 9.83
C ASP A 245 -9.06 -10.54 10.95
N SER A 246 -7.79 -10.17 11.12
CA SER A 246 -6.88 -10.77 12.10
C SER A 246 -6.29 -9.79 13.13
N ALA A 247 -6.38 -8.48 12.90
CA ALA A 247 -5.90 -7.49 13.86
C ALA A 247 -6.75 -7.46 15.13
N THR A 248 -6.08 -7.39 16.28
CA THR A 248 -6.70 -7.22 17.61
C THR A 248 -6.47 -5.80 18.17
N SER A 249 -5.58 -5.03 17.55
CA SER A 249 -5.31 -3.64 17.88
C SER A 249 -4.79 -2.88 16.66
N TYR A 250 -4.82 -1.55 16.73
CA TYR A 250 -4.34 -0.67 15.67
C TYR A 250 -3.40 0.40 16.20
N GLU A 251 -2.43 0.80 15.38
CA GLU A 251 -1.59 1.98 15.56
C GLU A 251 -1.92 3.00 14.48
N CYS A 252 -2.22 4.24 14.90
CA CYS A 252 -2.62 5.32 14.00
C CYS A 252 -1.64 6.46 14.16
N SER A 253 -1.33 7.13 13.06
CA SER A 253 -0.59 8.39 13.09
C SER A 253 -1.16 9.40 12.10
N LEU A 254 -1.11 10.67 12.49
CA LEU A 254 -1.35 11.83 11.66
C LEU A 254 -0.03 12.59 11.55
N ASP A 255 0.47 12.76 10.33
CA ASP A 255 1.70 13.52 10.03
C ASP A 255 2.93 13.00 10.80
N GLY A 256 2.98 11.68 11.03
CA GLY A 256 4.04 11.00 11.77
C GLY A 256 3.87 11.06 13.29
N ILE A 257 2.84 11.73 13.81
CA ILE A 257 2.53 11.81 15.24
C ILE A 257 1.46 10.77 15.56
N ALA A 258 1.71 9.96 16.60
CA ALA A 258 0.75 8.95 17.05
C ALA A 258 -0.58 9.60 17.51
N VAL A 259 -1.69 9.04 17.06
CA VAL A 259 -3.04 9.44 17.47
C VAL A 259 -3.82 8.21 17.95
N GLY A 260 -4.85 8.42 18.77
CA GLY A 260 -5.67 7.32 19.28
C GLY A 260 -6.41 6.59 18.15
N CYS A 261 -6.28 5.27 18.07
CA CYS A 261 -7.16 4.43 17.26
C CYS A 261 -8.31 3.88 18.11
N THR A 262 -9.42 3.56 17.44
CA THR A 262 -10.42 2.66 18.00
C THR A 262 -10.20 1.24 17.46
N THR A 263 -10.61 0.24 18.22
CA THR A 263 -10.69 -1.16 17.75
C THR A 263 -11.90 -1.39 16.84
N GLU A 264 -12.84 -0.43 16.77
CA GLU A 264 -14.01 -0.48 15.89
C GLU A 264 -13.66 -0.23 14.41
N GLY A 265 -12.43 0.18 14.12
CA GLY A 265 -12.00 0.43 12.75
C GLY A 265 -12.45 1.78 12.21
N VAL A 266 -12.65 2.78 13.08
CA VAL A 266 -13.05 4.14 12.67
C VAL A 266 -12.32 5.22 13.49
N VAL A 267 -12.02 6.35 12.87
CA VAL A 267 -11.58 7.56 13.58
C VAL A 267 -12.08 8.82 12.89
N ARG A 268 -12.34 9.84 13.69
CA ARG A 268 -12.57 11.21 13.24
C ARG A 268 -11.44 12.09 13.78
N LEU A 269 -10.84 12.87 12.89
CA LEU A 269 -9.86 13.89 13.20
C LEU A 269 -10.55 15.24 13.05
N ASP A 270 -10.39 16.10 14.04
CA ASP A 270 -10.94 17.45 14.08
C ASP A 270 -9.80 18.48 14.09
N ASP A 271 -10.16 19.75 13.88
CA ASP A 271 -9.25 20.91 13.96
C ASP A 271 -7.97 20.80 13.09
N LEU A 272 -8.08 20.13 11.94
CA LEU A 272 -6.97 19.98 10.99
C LEU A 272 -6.50 21.34 10.47
N GLY A 273 -5.19 21.51 10.38
CA GLY A 273 -4.53 22.70 9.85
C GLY A 273 -4.74 22.89 8.35
N GLU A 274 -4.30 24.02 7.83
CA GLU A 274 -4.12 24.17 6.37
C GLU A 274 -2.92 23.34 5.91
N GLY A 275 -3.01 22.81 4.70
CA GLY A 275 -1.90 22.12 4.03
C GLY A 275 -2.07 20.60 3.94
N THR A 276 -0.94 19.93 3.68
CA THR A 276 -0.92 18.49 3.42
C THR A 276 -0.92 17.70 4.72
N HIS A 277 -1.82 16.73 4.81
CA HIS A 277 -1.93 15.77 5.90
C HIS A 277 -1.76 14.34 5.40
N THR A 278 -1.16 13.48 6.22
CA THR A 278 -1.04 12.04 5.97
C THR A 278 -1.48 11.24 7.18
N PHE A 279 -2.49 10.41 6.99
CA PHE A 279 -2.98 9.46 7.99
C PHE A 279 -2.48 8.06 7.65
N ILE A 280 -1.94 7.36 8.65
CA ILE A 280 -1.46 5.99 8.54
C ILE A 280 -2.15 5.16 9.62
N VAL A 281 -2.62 3.96 9.26
CA VAL A 281 -3.16 2.98 10.20
C VAL A 281 -2.51 1.61 9.95
N ARG A 282 -2.12 0.95 11.04
CA ARG A 282 -1.46 -0.35 11.03
C ARG A 282 -2.13 -1.31 12.02
N GLY A 283 -2.63 -2.43 11.53
CA GLY A 283 -3.16 -3.52 12.34
C GLY A 283 -2.07 -4.33 13.03
N ARG A 284 -2.39 -4.87 14.20
CA ARG A 284 -1.51 -5.72 15.02
C ARG A 284 -2.26 -6.88 15.63
N ALA A 285 -1.56 -8.01 15.76
CA ALA A 285 -2.03 -9.21 16.43
C ALA A 285 -0.88 -9.85 17.22
N GLY A 286 -0.83 -9.62 18.53
CA GLY A 286 0.26 -10.09 19.38
C GLY A 286 1.62 -9.54 18.93
N GLY A 287 2.56 -10.44 18.60
CA GLY A 287 3.88 -10.09 18.08
C GLY A 287 3.90 -9.71 16.59
N TRP A 288 2.77 -9.84 15.89
CA TRP A 288 2.66 -9.67 14.45
C TRP A 288 1.98 -8.34 14.09
N ALA A 289 2.36 -7.79 12.94
CA ALA A 289 1.81 -6.54 12.47
C ALA A 289 1.65 -6.55 10.96
N ASP A 290 0.79 -5.67 10.47
CA ASP A 290 0.67 -5.43 9.04
C ASP A 290 2.01 -4.91 8.49
N PRO A 291 2.66 -5.59 7.53
CA PRO A 291 3.93 -5.15 6.95
C PRO A 291 3.77 -3.88 6.10
N THR A 292 2.56 -3.64 5.58
CA THR A 292 2.23 -2.60 4.61
C THR A 292 1.07 -1.74 5.13
N PRO A 293 1.32 -0.85 6.12
CA PRO A 293 0.26 -0.08 6.73
C PRO A 293 -0.50 0.78 5.71
N SER A 294 -1.82 0.78 5.84
CA SER A 294 -2.73 1.59 5.04
C SER A 294 -2.46 3.08 5.25
N ARG A 295 -2.35 3.83 4.16
CA ARG A 295 -2.00 5.26 4.17
C ARG A 295 -2.90 6.09 3.26
N HIS A 296 -3.17 7.32 3.68
CA HIS A 296 -3.88 8.31 2.87
C HIS A 296 -3.29 9.70 3.08
N THR A 297 -2.99 10.39 1.98
CA THR A 297 -2.49 11.77 1.97
C THR A 297 -3.51 12.66 1.26
N TRP A 298 -3.86 13.79 1.88
CA TRP A 298 -4.79 14.78 1.34
C TRP A 298 -4.34 16.20 1.70
N GLN A 299 -4.95 17.19 1.06
CA GLN A 299 -4.73 18.60 1.36
C GLN A 299 -6.00 19.22 1.93
N VAL A 300 -5.86 19.91 3.06
CA VAL A 300 -6.86 20.85 3.57
C VAL A 300 -6.53 22.23 3.03
N ASP A 301 -7.52 22.85 2.42
CA ASP A 301 -7.50 24.24 1.98
C ASP A 301 -8.83 24.88 2.38
N SER A 302 -8.84 25.59 3.51
CA SER A 302 -10.02 26.29 4.05
C SER A 302 -9.97 27.81 3.81
N THR A 303 -9.05 28.27 2.97
CA THR A 303 -8.88 29.69 2.66
C THR A 303 -9.73 30.05 1.46
N ALA A 304 -10.62 31.03 1.61
CA ALA A 304 -11.45 31.48 0.50
C ALA A 304 -10.66 32.38 -0.47
N PRO A 305 -10.94 32.32 -1.78
CA PRO A 305 -10.39 33.27 -2.73
C PRO A 305 -11.06 34.65 -2.59
N GLU A 306 -10.39 35.68 -3.13
CA GLU A 306 -10.91 37.04 -3.29
C GLU A 306 -11.23 37.32 -4.75
N THR A 307 -12.38 37.95 -5.01
CA THR A 307 -12.80 38.34 -6.36
C THR A 307 -12.52 39.82 -6.63
N GLY A 308 -12.13 40.16 -7.86
CA GLY A 308 -11.89 41.53 -8.29
C GLY A 308 -12.60 41.91 -9.58
N LEU A 309 -13.02 43.18 -9.65
CA LEU A 309 -13.47 43.87 -10.87
C LEU A 309 -12.52 45.05 -11.12
N THR A 310 -11.41 44.81 -11.81
CA THR A 310 -10.26 45.73 -11.91
C THR A 310 -10.36 46.74 -13.05
N SER A 311 -11.40 46.65 -13.88
CA SER A 311 -11.72 47.64 -14.92
C SER A 311 -13.23 47.82 -15.07
N GLY A 312 -13.65 48.65 -16.03
CA GLY A 312 -15.06 48.96 -16.28
C GLY A 312 -15.51 50.27 -15.60
N PRO A 313 -16.81 50.57 -15.63
CA PRO A 313 -17.35 51.79 -15.03
C PRO A 313 -17.13 51.81 -13.52
N ASP A 314 -16.80 52.99 -12.98
CA ASP A 314 -16.69 53.15 -11.54
C ASP A 314 -18.03 52.96 -10.83
N ASP A 315 -18.01 52.58 -9.55
CA ASP A 315 -19.25 52.31 -8.83
C ASP A 315 -20.13 53.57 -8.76
N GLY A 316 -21.41 53.41 -9.12
CA GLY A 316 -22.37 54.50 -9.22
C GLY A 316 -22.22 55.40 -10.47
N THR A 317 -21.37 55.04 -11.43
CA THR A 317 -21.16 55.82 -12.66
C THR A 317 -22.41 55.86 -13.54
N VAL A 318 -22.60 56.99 -14.24
CA VAL A 318 -23.57 57.09 -15.33
C VAL A 318 -22.89 56.73 -16.64
N LEU A 319 -23.23 55.57 -17.19
CA LEU A 319 -22.63 55.04 -18.41
C LEU A 319 -23.39 55.56 -19.64
N THR A 320 -22.80 56.49 -20.39
CA THR A 320 -23.37 57.00 -21.65
C THR A 320 -23.04 56.13 -22.86
N ALA A 321 -23.10 54.80 -22.69
CA ALA A 321 -22.85 53.78 -23.70
C ALA A 321 -23.81 52.59 -23.48
N ALA A 322 -24.09 51.83 -24.54
CA ALA A 322 -24.93 50.61 -24.48
C ALA A 322 -24.10 49.33 -24.30
N ALA A 323 -22.78 49.47 -24.12
CA ALA A 323 -21.85 48.39 -23.89
C ALA A 323 -20.73 48.85 -22.95
N THR A 324 -20.15 47.91 -22.23
CA THR A 324 -18.98 48.13 -21.38
C THR A 324 -18.20 46.81 -21.22
N SER A 325 -16.99 46.87 -20.69
CA SER A 325 -16.20 45.69 -20.38
C SER A 325 -15.58 45.78 -18.99
N PHE A 326 -15.44 44.63 -18.35
CA PHE A 326 -14.80 44.45 -17.07
C PHE A 326 -13.61 43.50 -17.21
N GLN A 327 -12.65 43.59 -16.30
CA GLN A 327 -11.64 42.57 -16.06
C GLN A 327 -12.00 41.90 -14.74
N VAL A 328 -12.37 40.63 -14.80
CA VAL A 328 -12.73 39.80 -13.65
C VAL A 328 -11.51 39.02 -13.21
N THR A 329 -11.22 39.01 -11.91
CA THR A 329 -10.09 38.26 -11.34
C THR A 329 -10.54 37.44 -10.15
N GLY A 330 -9.93 36.27 -9.95
CA GLY A 330 -9.92 35.54 -8.68
C GLY A 330 -8.47 35.48 -8.18
N SER A 331 -8.25 35.56 -6.87
CA SER A 331 -6.91 35.46 -6.28
C SER A 331 -6.31 34.06 -6.41
N GLU A 332 -7.14 33.04 -6.64
CA GLU A 332 -6.75 31.64 -6.75
C GLU A 332 -7.41 30.97 -7.96
N PRO A 333 -6.86 29.84 -8.44
CA PRO A 333 -7.47 29.06 -9.50
C PRO A 333 -8.81 28.45 -9.06
N GLY A 334 -9.83 28.58 -9.92
CA GLY A 334 -11.12 27.90 -9.72
C GLY A 334 -12.25 28.56 -10.50
N PRO A 335 -13.50 28.11 -10.31
CA PRO A 335 -14.63 28.63 -11.05
C PRO A 335 -15.04 30.03 -10.60
N LEU A 336 -15.60 30.81 -11.53
CA LEU A 336 -16.16 32.13 -11.28
C LEU A 336 -17.64 32.13 -11.66
N VAL A 337 -18.47 32.73 -10.81
CA VAL A 337 -19.90 32.94 -11.07
C VAL A 337 -20.16 34.42 -11.20
N CYS A 338 -20.76 34.86 -12.30
CA CYS A 338 -21.13 36.25 -12.51
C CYS A 338 -22.61 36.40 -12.81
N THR A 339 -23.21 37.46 -12.27
CA THR A 339 -24.59 37.84 -12.55
C THR A 339 -24.69 39.30 -12.95
N LEU A 340 -25.57 39.60 -13.91
CA LEU A 340 -26.00 40.96 -14.23
C LEU A 340 -27.47 41.10 -13.86
N ASP A 341 -27.75 42.01 -12.95
CA ASP A 341 -29.10 42.28 -12.44
C ASP A 341 -29.77 41.02 -11.85
N GLY A 342 -28.96 40.12 -11.29
CA GLY A 342 -29.38 38.83 -10.73
C GLY A 342 -29.51 37.70 -11.76
N ALA A 343 -29.34 37.95 -13.06
CA ALA A 343 -29.32 36.92 -14.09
C ALA A 343 -27.91 36.40 -14.32
N ALA A 344 -27.73 35.08 -14.33
CA ALA A 344 -26.43 34.44 -14.57
C ALA A 344 -25.85 34.77 -15.95
N LEU A 345 -24.53 34.94 -16.00
CA LEU A 345 -23.75 35.18 -17.22
C LEU A 345 -22.55 34.22 -17.25
N PRO A 346 -22.11 33.79 -18.45
CA PRO A 346 -20.83 33.11 -18.60
C PRO A 346 -19.70 33.98 -18.05
N CYS A 347 -18.86 33.41 -17.17
CA CYS A 347 -17.78 34.13 -16.53
C CYS A 347 -16.53 33.27 -16.40
N THR A 348 -15.40 33.88 -16.70
CA THR A 348 -14.06 33.33 -16.48
C THR A 348 -13.17 34.47 -16.04
N ALA A 349 -11.99 34.16 -15.49
CA ALA A 349 -10.98 35.18 -15.26
C ALA A 349 -10.62 35.87 -16.60
N GLY A 350 -10.49 37.19 -16.57
CA GLY A 350 -10.19 38.02 -17.74
C GLY A 350 -11.35 38.90 -18.22
N PRO A 351 -11.40 39.23 -19.52
CA PRO A 351 -12.34 40.21 -20.05
C PRO A 351 -13.78 39.70 -20.09
N LEU A 352 -14.69 40.41 -19.43
CA LEU A 352 -16.14 40.23 -19.54
C LEU A 352 -16.75 41.41 -20.30
N ALA A 353 -17.23 41.16 -21.52
CA ALA A 353 -17.89 42.16 -22.35
C ALA A 353 -19.41 42.11 -22.15
N LEU A 354 -20.01 43.25 -21.79
CA LEU A 354 -21.45 43.44 -21.67
C LEU A 354 -21.94 44.32 -22.81
N THR A 355 -22.94 43.86 -23.55
CA THR A 355 -23.53 44.58 -24.68
C THR A 355 -25.05 44.64 -24.55
N GLY A 356 -25.70 45.53 -25.30
CA GLY A 356 -27.16 45.65 -25.28
C GLY A 356 -27.74 46.16 -23.95
N LEU A 357 -26.94 46.90 -23.17
CA LEU A 357 -27.37 47.44 -21.88
C LEU A 357 -28.55 48.41 -22.07
N LYS A 358 -29.64 48.13 -21.38
CA LYS A 358 -30.89 48.90 -21.45
C LYS A 358 -30.85 50.08 -20.46
N PRO A 359 -31.66 51.13 -20.63
CA PRO A 359 -31.76 52.20 -19.64
C PRO A 359 -32.19 51.65 -18.26
N GLY A 360 -31.49 52.06 -17.20
CA GLY A 360 -31.72 51.57 -15.85
C GLY A 360 -30.46 51.52 -15.00
N THR A 361 -30.62 51.20 -13.71
CA THR A 361 -29.51 50.84 -12.83
C THR A 361 -29.17 49.37 -13.05
N HIS A 362 -27.89 49.09 -13.26
CA HIS A 362 -27.35 47.76 -13.38
C HIS A 362 -26.46 47.39 -12.20
N ALA A 363 -26.39 46.10 -11.88
CA ALA A 363 -25.47 45.53 -10.91
C ALA A 363 -24.78 44.29 -11.52
N LEU A 364 -23.46 44.37 -11.72
CA LEU A 364 -22.63 43.20 -11.99
C LEU A 364 -22.10 42.69 -10.65
N GLN A 365 -22.30 41.42 -10.36
CA GLN A 365 -21.66 40.71 -9.25
C GLN A 365 -20.80 39.58 -9.81
N ALA A 366 -19.59 39.41 -9.29
CA ALA A 366 -18.70 38.30 -9.57
C ALA A 366 -18.27 37.65 -8.25
N GLN A 367 -18.25 36.32 -8.20
CA GLN A 367 -17.81 35.53 -7.05
C GLN A 367 -16.87 34.42 -7.52
N ALA A 368 -15.68 34.35 -6.93
CA ALA A 368 -14.70 33.31 -7.14
C ALA A 368 -14.92 32.14 -6.18
N PHE A 369 -14.54 30.97 -6.65
CA PHE A 369 -14.42 29.74 -5.87
C PHE A 369 -13.06 29.14 -6.17
N ASP A 370 -12.49 28.43 -5.23
CA ASP A 370 -11.25 27.67 -5.45
C ASP A 370 -11.54 26.20 -5.82
N LEU A 371 -10.49 25.40 -5.90
CA LEU A 371 -10.59 23.96 -6.20
C LEU A 371 -10.98 23.10 -4.99
N ALA A 372 -10.82 23.61 -3.76
CA ALA A 372 -11.28 22.95 -2.53
C ALA A 372 -12.77 23.19 -2.25
N GLY A 373 -13.37 24.11 -2.99
CA GLY A 373 -14.77 24.50 -2.90
C GLY A 373 -15.03 25.60 -1.88
N ASN A 374 -14.02 26.39 -1.48
CA ASN A 374 -14.26 27.65 -0.77
C ASN A 374 -14.83 28.69 -1.72
N ALA A 375 -15.65 29.58 -1.19
CA ALA A 375 -16.28 30.65 -1.94
C ALA A 375 -15.84 32.00 -1.35
N ASP A 376 -15.58 32.96 -2.22
CA ASP A 376 -15.37 34.35 -1.80
C ASP A 376 -16.57 34.84 -0.97
N ALA A 377 -16.30 35.23 0.27
CA ALA A 377 -17.32 35.70 1.21
C ALA A 377 -17.79 37.13 0.91
N THR A 378 -17.02 37.89 0.11
CA THR A 378 -17.30 39.26 -0.29
C THR A 378 -17.30 39.45 -1.81
N PRO A 379 -18.28 38.87 -2.54
CA PRO A 379 -18.36 38.98 -3.99
C PRO A 379 -18.20 40.41 -4.52
N ALA A 380 -17.27 40.60 -5.45
CA ALA A 380 -17.03 41.89 -6.08
C ALA A 380 -18.29 42.36 -6.82
N THR A 381 -18.78 43.56 -6.47
CA THR A 381 -20.00 44.12 -7.05
C THR A 381 -19.73 45.50 -7.64
N ARG A 382 -20.25 45.75 -8.84
CA ARG A 382 -20.22 47.08 -9.48
C ARG A 382 -21.61 47.52 -9.90
N HIS A 383 -21.97 48.75 -9.53
CA HIS A 383 -23.21 49.39 -9.96
C HIS A 383 -22.94 50.50 -10.95
N TRP A 384 -23.80 50.63 -11.97
CA TRP A 384 -23.81 51.78 -12.85
C TRP A 384 -25.23 52.07 -13.32
N THR A 385 -25.45 53.23 -13.94
CA THR A 385 -26.75 53.59 -14.51
C THR A 385 -26.61 53.96 -15.97
N VAL A 386 -27.36 53.29 -16.85
CA VAL A 386 -27.51 53.68 -18.25
C VAL A 386 -28.69 54.66 -18.36
N PRO A 387 -28.48 55.89 -18.89
CA PRO A 387 -29.53 56.89 -18.97
C PRO A 387 -30.71 56.49 -19.86
N LEU A 388 -31.88 57.08 -19.60
CA LEU A 388 -32.94 57.14 -20.59
C LEU A 388 -32.55 58.13 -21.69
N THR A 389 -32.86 57.80 -22.95
CA THR A 389 -32.60 58.68 -24.09
C THR A 389 -33.57 59.85 -24.14
N ALA A 390 -33.22 60.91 -24.89
CA ALA A 390 -34.06 62.07 -25.10
C ALA A 390 -35.49 61.72 -25.57
N ARG A 391 -35.64 60.68 -26.41
CA ARG A 391 -36.93 60.20 -26.91
C ARG A 391 -37.88 59.73 -25.79
N SER A 392 -37.34 59.30 -24.66
CA SER A 392 -38.11 58.76 -23.54
C SER A 392 -38.73 59.84 -22.65
N LEU A 393 -38.41 61.12 -22.87
CA LEU A 393 -38.90 62.23 -22.07
C LEU A 393 -40.19 62.82 -22.64
N ALA A 394 -41.22 62.97 -21.80
CA ALA A 394 -42.45 63.63 -22.18
C ALA A 394 -42.21 65.14 -22.34
N ARG A 395 -42.57 65.71 -23.48
CA ARG A 395 -42.26 67.10 -23.86
C ARG A 395 -43.51 67.97 -23.98
N SER A 396 -43.43 69.20 -23.47
CA SER A 396 -44.42 70.24 -23.78
C SER A 396 -44.23 70.82 -25.18
N SER A 397 -45.15 71.67 -25.62
CA SER A 397 -44.98 72.48 -26.83
C SER A 397 -43.66 73.27 -26.81
N GLY A 398 -42.98 73.34 -27.96
CA GLY A 398 -41.74 74.12 -28.14
C GLY A 398 -40.44 73.30 -28.11
N TRP A 399 -40.50 71.99 -27.90
CA TRP A 399 -39.35 71.09 -28.02
C TRP A 399 -39.33 70.35 -29.36
N SER A 400 -38.17 70.28 -29.99
CA SER A 400 -37.93 69.46 -31.19
C SER A 400 -36.97 68.33 -30.87
N LEU A 401 -37.29 67.11 -31.29
CA LEU A 401 -36.34 65.99 -31.25
C LEU A 401 -35.53 66.04 -32.55
N ARG A 402 -34.20 66.12 -32.43
CA ARG A 402 -33.29 66.23 -33.57
C ARG A 402 -32.35 65.04 -33.60
N ASN A 403 -32.10 64.51 -34.80
CA ASN A 403 -31.04 63.55 -35.01
C ASN A 403 -29.70 64.27 -34.87
N GLN A 404 -28.86 63.76 -33.99
CA GLN A 404 -27.54 64.31 -33.72
C GLN A 404 -26.64 63.16 -33.27
N THR A 405 -25.85 62.63 -34.20
CA THR A 405 -25.03 61.42 -34.00
C THR A 405 -24.07 61.52 -32.81
N SER A 406 -23.59 62.73 -32.50
CA SER A 406 -22.73 62.98 -31.33
C SER A 406 -23.45 62.96 -29.98
N ALA A 407 -24.79 63.10 -29.97
CA ALA A 407 -25.59 63.09 -28.75
C ALA A 407 -25.73 61.67 -28.17
N TYR A 408 -26.01 61.56 -26.87
CA TYR A 408 -26.39 60.28 -26.28
C TYR A 408 -27.62 59.68 -26.98
N GLY A 409 -27.51 58.42 -27.40
CA GLY A 409 -28.55 57.75 -28.19
C GLY A 409 -28.76 58.33 -29.61
N GLY A 410 -27.83 59.14 -30.12
CA GLY A 410 -27.88 59.71 -31.47
C GLY A 410 -28.97 60.77 -31.68
N GLN A 411 -29.66 61.20 -30.62
CA GLN A 411 -30.75 62.17 -30.68
C GLN A 411 -30.69 63.14 -29.50
N ALA A 412 -31.17 64.37 -29.72
CA ALA A 412 -31.31 65.36 -28.65
C ALA A 412 -32.61 66.14 -28.78
N LEU A 413 -33.22 66.48 -27.64
CA LEU A 413 -34.31 67.43 -27.56
C LEU A 413 -33.73 68.84 -27.47
N THR A 414 -34.18 69.73 -28.35
CA THR A 414 -33.71 71.12 -28.41
C THR A 414 -34.85 72.13 -28.31
N THR A 415 -34.58 73.27 -27.68
CA THR A 415 -35.48 74.43 -27.64
C THR A 415 -34.71 75.70 -27.26
N THR A 416 -35.29 76.86 -27.56
CA THR A 416 -34.89 78.18 -27.03
C THR A 416 -36.01 78.85 -26.22
N ARG A 417 -37.17 78.19 -26.11
CA ARG A 417 -38.39 78.75 -25.52
C ARG A 417 -38.35 78.64 -24.00
N ARG A 418 -38.39 79.77 -23.31
CA ARG A 418 -38.50 79.81 -21.84
C ARG A 418 -39.78 79.11 -21.39
N ASN A 419 -39.72 78.45 -20.23
CA ASN A 419 -40.80 77.66 -19.63
C ASN A 419 -41.22 76.40 -20.40
N ALA A 420 -40.62 76.09 -21.56
CA ALA A 420 -40.79 74.78 -22.17
C ALA A 420 -40.29 73.69 -21.20
N MET A 421 -41.00 72.57 -21.14
CA MET A 421 -40.84 71.56 -20.11
C MET A 421 -40.61 70.17 -20.70
N LEU A 422 -39.66 69.44 -20.12
CA LEU A 422 -39.58 67.99 -20.23
C LEU A 422 -39.95 67.36 -18.90
N SER A 423 -40.49 66.13 -18.92
CA SER A 423 -40.80 65.41 -17.71
C SER A 423 -40.62 63.90 -17.83
N LEU A 424 -40.34 63.28 -16.69
CA LEU A 424 -40.22 61.83 -16.52
C LEU A 424 -40.83 61.45 -15.18
N ASN A 425 -41.64 60.40 -15.15
CA ASN A 425 -42.05 59.79 -13.90
C ASN A 425 -40.96 58.82 -13.45
N VAL A 426 -40.44 59.02 -12.24
CA VAL A 426 -39.41 58.17 -11.66
C VAL A 426 -39.97 57.39 -10.48
N ARG A 427 -39.44 56.19 -10.30
CA ARG A 427 -39.72 55.32 -9.15
C ARG A 427 -38.41 54.98 -8.47
N ASN A 428 -38.40 55.00 -7.14
CA ASN A 428 -37.25 54.66 -6.30
C ASN A 428 -35.96 55.40 -6.67
N ALA A 429 -36.05 56.65 -7.14
CA ALA A 429 -34.87 57.41 -7.55
C ALA A 429 -34.04 57.82 -6.33
N ARG A 430 -32.79 57.36 -6.25
CA ARG A 430 -31.80 57.75 -5.24
C ARG A 430 -30.79 58.78 -5.76
N ARG A 431 -30.50 58.77 -7.07
CA ARG A 431 -29.70 59.81 -7.71
C ARG A 431 -30.29 60.16 -9.08
N LEU A 432 -30.22 61.44 -9.43
CA LEU A 432 -30.62 61.93 -10.75
C LEU A 432 -29.43 62.61 -11.42
N HIS A 433 -29.20 62.25 -12.68
CA HIS A 433 -28.19 62.90 -13.51
C HIS A 433 -28.78 63.27 -14.86
N LEU A 434 -28.50 64.48 -15.30
CA LEU A 434 -28.84 64.95 -16.63
C LEU A 434 -27.75 64.55 -17.61
N VAL A 435 -28.14 64.05 -18.79
CA VAL A 435 -27.24 63.96 -19.94
C VAL A 435 -27.62 65.06 -20.91
N ALA A 436 -26.73 66.01 -21.13
CA ALA A 436 -27.02 67.21 -21.90
C ALA A 436 -25.89 67.62 -22.82
N GLY A 437 -26.26 68.39 -23.83
CA GLY A 437 -25.32 69.16 -24.62
C GLY A 437 -24.96 70.48 -23.96
N GLY A 438 -23.78 70.98 -24.27
CA GLY A 438 -23.36 72.32 -23.88
C GLY A 438 -22.71 73.08 -25.01
N GLY A 439 -22.72 74.42 -24.90
CA GLY A 439 -22.01 75.34 -25.79
C GLY A 439 -21.94 76.75 -25.19
N THR A 440 -21.19 77.65 -25.83
CA THR A 440 -20.87 78.99 -25.27
C THR A 440 -22.07 79.92 -25.12
N ASN A 441 -23.13 79.69 -25.91
CA ASN A 441 -24.38 80.44 -25.91
C ASN A 441 -25.56 79.68 -25.29
N HIS A 442 -25.32 78.50 -24.71
CA HIS A 442 -26.41 77.66 -24.20
C HIS A 442 -27.06 78.25 -22.94
N GLY A 443 -28.33 77.90 -22.79
CA GLY A 443 -29.22 78.38 -21.73
C GLY A 443 -29.09 77.62 -20.42
N SER A 444 -30.12 77.73 -19.60
CA SER A 444 -30.21 77.04 -18.31
C SER A 444 -31.58 76.42 -18.11
N ILE A 445 -31.65 75.37 -17.30
CA ILE A 445 -32.89 74.69 -16.91
C ILE A 445 -33.06 74.67 -15.40
N ARG A 446 -34.29 74.75 -14.92
CA ARG A 446 -34.67 74.45 -13.53
C ARG A 446 -35.14 73.00 -13.46
N VAL A 447 -34.57 72.24 -12.53
CA VAL A 447 -34.91 70.83 -12.32
C VAL A 447 -35.76 70.72 -11.06
N TYR A 448 -36.97 70.19 -11.20
CA TYR A 448 -37.90 69.95 -10.10
C TYR A 448 -38.15 68.46 -9.89
N VAL A 449 -38.45 68.08 -8.66
CA VAL A 449 -39.06 66.79 -8.32
C VAL A 449 -40.33 67.05 -7.52
N GLY A 450 -41.46 66.62 -8.07
CA GLY A 450 -42.76 67.12 -7.63
C GLY A 450 -42.82 68.65 -7.77
N ASN A 451 -43.10 69.34 -6.66
CA ASN A 451 -43.14 70.80 -6.60
C ASN A 451 -41.82 71.43 -6.09
N ARG A 452 -40.85 70.61 -5.65
CA ARG A 452 -39.59 71.10 -5.09
C ARG A 452 -38.58 71.37 -6.18
N LEU A 453 -38.03 72.58 -6.23
CA LEU A 453 -36.86 72.89 -7.05
C LEU A 453 -35.64 72.18 -6.45
N LEU A 454 -34.99 71.32 -7.23
CA LEU A 454 -33.72 70.70 -6.84
C LEU A 454 -32.55 71.65 -7.10
N ARG A 455 -32.42 72.10 -8.35
CA ARG A 455 -31.28 72.92 -8.80
C ARG A 455 -31.58 73.58 -10.13
N THR A 456 -30.96 74.73 -10.37
CA THR A 456 -30.85 75.33 -11.71
C THR A 456 -29.51 74.91 -12.34
N VAL A 457 -29.55 74.34 -13.54
CA VAL A 457 -28.38 73.84 -14.26
C VAL A 457 -28.09 74.74 -15.46
N SER A 458 -26.88 75.30 -15.51
CA SER A 458 -26.36 75.97 -16.70
C SER A 458 -25.81 74.94 -17.69
N LEU A 459 -26.28 75.02 -18.94
CA LEU A 459 -25.76 74.24 -20.05
C LEU A 459 -24.64 74.98 -20.81
N ARG A 460 -24.27 76.17 -20.35
CA ARG A 460 -23.14 76.91 -20.93
C ARG A 460 -21.84 76.19 -20.65
N THR A 461 -21.02 76.01 -21.68
CA THR A 461 -19.67 75.44 -21.62
C THR A 461 -18.73 76.26 -22.50
N THR A 462 -17.41 76.09 -22.34
CA THR A 462 -16.39 76.83 -23.13
C THR A 462 -16.31 76.38 -24.58
N ARG A 463 -16.72 75.14 -24.87
CA ARG A 463 -16.80 74.54 -26.21
C ARG A 463 -18.06 73.71 -26.34
N THR A 464 -18.41 73.34 -27.57
CA THR A 464 -19.49 72.38 -27.80
C THR A 464 -19.13 71.03 -27.21
N VAL A 465 -19.99 70.49 -26.35
CA VAL A 465 -19.84 69.15 -25.76
C VAL A 465 -21.13 68.38 -25.90
N SER A 466 -21.05 67.06 -26.03
CA SER A 466 -22.19 66.12 -26.03
C SER A 466 -21.97 65.07 -24.95
N LYS A 467 -23.02 64.34 -24.57
CA LYS A 467 -22.98 63.28 -23.54
C LYS A 467 -22.47 63.78 -22.18
N ARG A 468 -22.56 65.08 -21.89
CA ARG A 468 -22.12 65.64 -20.61
C ARG A 468 -23.09 65.20 -19.52
N VAL A 469 -22.58 64.44 -18.56
CA VAL A 469 -23.31 64.05 -17.35
C VAL A 469 -23.24 65.18 -16.32
N VAL A 470 -24.39 65.58 -15.78
CA VAL A 470 -24.49 66.60 -14.74
C VAL A 470 -25.32 66.05 -13.58
N ALA A 471 -24.71 65.94 -12.40
CA ALA A 471 -25.42 65.55 -11.19
C ALA A 471 -26.49 66.58 -10.81
N LEU A 472 -27.72 66.11 -10.61
CA LEU A 472 -28.88 66.94 -10.26
C LEU A 472 -29.20 66.89 -8.77
N GLY A 473 -29.03 65.71 -8.15
CA GLY A 473 -29.22 65.50 -6.73
C GLY A 473 -29.11 64.03 -6.31
N SER A 474 -28.80 63.81 -5.04
CA SER A 474 -28.87 62.53 -4.33
C SER A 474 -29.92 62.61 -3.22
N PHE A 475 -30.55 61.48 -2.92
CA PHE A 475 -31.64 61.39 -1.95
C PHE A 475 -31.36 60.26 -0.97
N ALA A 476 -31.34 60.57 0.33
CA ALA A 476 -31.20 59.57 1.39
C ALA A 476 -32.35 58.56 1.37
N THR A 477 -33.57 59.07 1.20
CA THR A 477 -34.79 58.28 0.96
C THR A 477 -35.12 58.24 -0.53
N PRO A 478 -35.41 57.07 -1.13
CA PRO A 478 -35.79 56.97 -2.53
C PRO A 478 -36.99 57.87 -2.86
N VAL A 479 -36.92 58.59 -3.98
CA VAL A 479 -37.98 59.50 -4.40
C VAL A 479 -38.81 58.88 -5.52
N ASN A 480 -40.13 58.94 -5.34
CA ASN A 480 -41.12 58.60 -6.34
C ASN A 480 -41.81 59.90 -6.82
N GLY A 481 -42.11 60.00 -8.12
CA GLY A 481 -42.90 61.11 -8.64
C GLY A 481 -42.36 61.68 -9.95
N LYS A 482 -42.83 62.89 -10.29
CA LYS A 482 -42.52 63.52 -11.58
C LYS A 482 -41.30 64.42 -11.48
N VAL A 483 -40.25 64.10 -12.23
CA VAL A 483 -39.11 64.99 -12.50
C VAL A 483 -39.51 65.93 -13.63
N ARG A 484 -39.28 67.24 -13.47
CA ARG A 484 -39.55 68.24 -14.50
C ARG A 484 -38.30 69.07 -14.78
N LEU A 485 -37.93 69.17 -16.06
CA LEU A 485 -36.86 70.04 -16.55
C LEU A 485 -37.53 71.24 -17.24
N VAL A 486 -37.43 72.43 -16.66
CA VAL A 486 -38.10 73.64 -17.16
C VAL A 486 -37.07 74.65 -17.64
N VAL A 487 -37.15 75.09 -18.89
CA VAL A 487 -36.20 76.08 -19.45
C VAL A 487 -36.30 77.40 -18.70
N ALA A 488 -35.18 77.86 -18.15
CA ALA A 488 -35.09 79.06 -17.33
C ALA A 488 -34.76 80.32 -18.15
N SER A 489 -33.92 80.15 -19.17
CA SER A 489 -33.41 81.22 -20.04
C SER A 489 -34.31 81.50 -21.25
N THR A 490 -34.38 82.75 -21.69
CA THR A 490 -35.08 83.14 -22.92
C THR A 490 -34.10 83.19 -24.10
N GLY A 491 -34.47 82.62 -25.25
CA GLY A 491 -33.73 82.79 -26.52
C GLY A 491 -32.40 82.03 -26.62
N ARG A 492 -31.96 81.37 -25.55
CA ARG A 492 -30.70 80.60 -25.52
C ARG A 492 -30.94 79.11 -25.77
N PRO A 493 -30.14 78.44 -26.62
CA PRO A 493 -30.30 77.01 -26.90
C PRO A 493 -30.19 76.14 -25.65
N VAL A 494 -31.12 75.22 -25.47
CA VAL A 494 -31.08 74.15 -24.47
C VAL A 494 -31.11 72.82 -25.20
N ARG A 495 -30.16 71.93 -24.89
CA ARG A 495 -30.04 70.61 -25.51
C ARG A 495 -30.01 69.50 -24.46
N ILE A 496 -31.04 68.66 -24.45
CA ILE A 496 -31.20 67.55 -23.52
C ILE A 496 -31.08 66.24 -24.29
N GLU A 497 -30.15 65.39 -23.87
CA GLU A 497 -29.82 64.14 -24.57
C GLU A 497 -30.34 62.91 -23.80
N GLY A 498 -30.56 63.03 -22.50
CA GLY A 498 -31.09 61.97 -21.67
C GLY A 498 -31.21 62.32 -20.19
N LEU A 499 -31.72 61.38 -19.41
CA LEU A 499 -31.84 61.49 -17.96
C LEU A 499 -31.55 60.12 -17.32
N ALA A 500 -30.54 60.04 -16.47
CA ALA A 500 -30.22 58.85 -15.70
C ALA A 500 -30.90 58.90 -14.34
N VAL A 501 -31.53 57.79 -13.98
CA VAL A 501 -32.27 57.58 -12.74
C VAL A 501 -31.63 56.39 -12.04
N ALA A 502 -30.77 56.67 -11.06
CA ALA A 502 -30.16 55.61 -10.26
C ALA A 502 -31.12 55.23 -9.12
N THR A 503 -31.33 53.93 -8.91
CA THR A 503 -32.23 53.38 -7.89
C THR A 503 -31.52 52.85 -6.65
N ARG A 504 -30.19 52.82 -6.68
CA ARG A 504 -29.30 52.43 -5.60
C ARG A 504 -28.31 53.57 -5.30
#